data_AF-A0A5J4Q5K1-F1
#
_entry.id   AF-A0A5J4Q5K1-F1
#
_cell.length_a   1.000
_cell.length_b   1.000
_cell.length_c   1.000
_cell.angle_alpha   90.00
_cell.angle_beta   90.00
_cell.angle_gamma   90.00
#
_symmetry.space_group_name_H-M   'P 1'
#
loop_
_entity.id
_entity.type
_entity.pdbx_description
1 polymer ?
#
loop_
_entity_poly.entity_id
_entity_poly.type
_entity_poly.pdbx_seq_one_letter_code
_entity_poly.pdbx_strand_id
1 'polypeptide(L)'
;MQKKHSSVPHNPDISNAFFRIGYIEAWGRGIKKMNELCAETGLPQPLYYYESSGFWVEFRKDIYFPEYLKELGLNERQADALLFFKEKGEITTSEYMKRYSIAERTARNDLNELIKNLLLIREGETNLTKYLFYNTALPKLLKFYQRTNHAINAY
;
A
#
# COMPACT_ATOMS: atom_id res chain seq x y z
N MET A 1 -4.94 13.55 16.53
CA MET A 1 -5.22 12.82 17.80
C MET A 1 -6.69 12.42 17.80
N GLN A 2 -7.01 11.12 17.79
CA GLN A 2 -8.41 10.67 17.92
C GLN A 2 -8.90 10.94 19.35
N LYS A 3 -10.06 11.59 19.49
CA LYS A 3 -10.70 11.84 20.79
C LYS A 3 -11.00 10.50 21.47
N LYS A 4 -10.71 10.42 22.78
CA LYS A 4 -11.04 9.26 23.63
C LYS A 4 -12.56 9.08 23.65
N HIS A 5 -13.06 8.06 22.96
CA HIS A 5 -14.47 7.69 22.99
C HIS A 5 -14.68 6.55 24.01
N SER A 6 -15.81 6.58 24.72
CA SER A 6 -16.22 5.43 25.54
C SER A 6 -16.51 4.28 24.59
N SER A 7 -15.69 3.24 24.66
CA SER A 7 -15.85 2.07 23.80
C SER A 7 -16.83 1.12 24.46
N VAL A 8 -18.11 1.46 24.34
CA VAL A 8 -19.20 0.69 24.93
C VAL A 8 -19.72 -0.29 23.87
N PRO A 9 -19.72 -1.61 24.15
CA PRO A 9 -20.29 -2.58 23.24
C PRO A 9 -21.81 -2.37 23.14
N HIS A 10 -22.35 -2.43 21.93
CA HIS A 10 -23.80 -2.34 21.72
C HIS A 10 -24.54 -3.53 22.36
N ASN A 11 -23.96 -4.73 22.25
CA ASN A 11 -24.43 -5.93 22.95
C ASN A 11 -23.29 -6.48 23.85
N PRO A 12 -23.33 -6.22 25.17
CA PRO A 12 -22.30 -6.67 26.10
C PRO A 12 -22.17 -8.19 26.20
N ASP A 13 -23.27 -8.95 26.13
CA ASP A 13 -23.26 -10.41 26.29
C ASP A 13 -22.52 -11.09 25.14
N ILE A 14 -22.85 -10.70 23.90
CA ILE A 14 -22.16 -11.17 22.70
C ILE A 14 -20.68 -10.80 22.76
N SER A 15 -20.37 -9.56 23.13
CA SER A 15 -18.99 -9.09 23.23
C SER A 15 -18.19 -9.86 24.29
N ASN A 16 -18.79 -10.13 25.44
CA ASN A 16 -18.17 -10.88 26.52
C ASN A 16 -17.93 -12.34 26.14
N ALA A 17 -18.86 -12.97 25.42
CA ALA A 17 -18.68 -14.32 24.88
C ALA A 17 -17.46 -14.39 23.94
N PHE A 18 -17.40 -13.51 22.94
CA PHE A 18 -16.26 -13.46 22.00
C PHE A 18 -14.93 -13.11 22.67
N PHE A 19 -14.95 -12.22 23.68
CA PHE A 19 -13.76 -11.88 24.46
C PHE A 19 -13.26 -13.08 25.25
N ARG A 20 -14.15 -13.80 25.96
CA ARG A 20 -13.79 -14.97 26.78
C ARG A 20 -13.21 -16.12 25.97
N ILE A 21 -13.64 -16.30 24.73
CA ILE A 21 -13.07 -17.31 23.82
C ILE A 21 -11.85 -16.81 23.02
N GLY A 22 -11.42 -15.56 23.23
CA GLY A 22 -10.23 -14.99 22.61
C GLY A 22 -10.38 -14.55 21.15
N TYR A 23 -11.62 -14.44 20.64
CA TYR A 23 -11.87 -14.02 19.24
C TYR A 23 -11.78 -12.51 19.04
N ILE A 24 -12.06 -11.73 20.09
CA ILE A 24 -11.93 -10.27 20.07
C ILE A 24 -11.10 -9.80 21.24
N GLU A 25 -10.49 -8.62 21.07
CA GLU A 25 -9.79 -7.91 22.13
C GLU A 25 -10.74 -7.12 23.06
N ALA A 26 -10.18 -6.50 24.09
CA ALA A 26 -10.89 -5.49 24.84
C ALA A 26 -11.32 -4.31 23.95
N TRP A 27 -12.50 -3.79 24.25
CA TRP A 27 -13.24 -2.74 23.58
C TRP A 27 -12.38 -1.50 23.28
N GLY A 28 -12.58 -0.93 22.10
CA GLY A 28 -12.01 0.37 21.73
C GLY A 28 -10.64 0.36 21.09
N ARG A 29 -10.05 -0.82 20.90
CA ARG A 29 -8.74 -0.94 20.25
C ARG A 29 -8.80 -1.35 18.79
N GLY A 30 -9.94 -1.87 18.32
CA GLY A 30 -10.09 -2.44 16.98
C GLY A 30 -9.70 -1.48 15.86
N ILE A 31 -10.30 -0.29 15.80
CA ILE A 31 -10.00 0.72 14.75
C ILE A 31 -8.52 1.11 14.76
N LYS A 32 -7.99 1.41 15.94
CA LYS A 32 -6.58 1.76 16.10
C LYS A 32 -5.67 0.64 15.61
N LYS A 33 -5.95 -0.60 15.99
CA LYS A 33 -5.17 -1.78 15.59
C LYS A 33 -5.25 -2.03 14.08
N MET A 34 -6.41 -1.88 13.46
CA MET A 34 -6.55 -1.97 12.00
C MET A 34 -5.69 -0.92 11.29
N ASN A 35 -5.75 0.33 11.75
CA ASN A 35 -4.96 1.44 11.20
C ASN A 35 -3.44 1.23 11.35
N GLU A 36 -3.01 0.75 12.52
CA GLU A 36 -1.61 0.43 12.82
C GLU A 36 -1.11 -0.70 11.92
N LEU A 37 -1.88 -1.78 11.76
CA LEU A 37 -1.51 -2.91 10.91
C LEU A 37 -1.41 -2.51 9.42
N CYS A 38 -2.32 -1.67 8.92
CA CYS A 38 -2.21 -1.12 7.57
C CYS A 38 -0.93 -0.28 7.42
N ALA A 39 -0.63 0.60 8.36
CA ALA A 39 0.59 1.40 8.33
C ALA A 39 1.88 0.54 8.38
N GLU A 40 1.91 -0.47 9.25
CA GLU A 40 3.05 -1.39 9.39
C GLU A 40 3.29 -2.24 8.13
N THR A 41 2.23 -2.51 7.36
CA THR A 41 2.29 -3.26 6.10
C THR A 41 2.45 -2.37 4.87
N GLY A 42 2.47 -1.05 5.04
CA GLY A 42 2.56 -0.10 3.92
C GLY A 42 1.27 0.02 3.10
N LEU A 43 0.15 -0.46 3.63
CA LEU A 43 -1.15 -0.34 3.00
C LEU A 43 -1.82 1.01 3.32
N PRO A 44 -2.69 1.50 2.42
CA PRO A 44 -3.53 2.65 2.70
C PRO A 44 -4.37 2.43 3.97
N GLN A 45 -4.65 3.52 4.67
CA GLN A 45 -5.56 3.47 5.82
C GLN A 45 -6.96 3.00 5.38
N PRO A 46 -7.66 2.19 6.19
CA PRO A 46 -9.02 1.77 5.87
C PRO A 46 -9.95 2.97 5.77
N LEU A 47 -10.90 2.92 4.83
CA LEU A 47 -11.95 3.91 4.73
C LEU A 47 -13.14 3.44 5.57
N TYR A 48 -13.62 4.31 6.44
CA TYR A 48 -14.72 4.04 7.35
C TYR A 48 -15.94 4.80 6.90
N TYR A 49 -17.01 4.08 6.60
CA TYR A 49 -18.28 4.67 6.20
C TYR A 49 -19.33 4.34 7.25
N TYR A 50 -20.08 5.37 7.64
CA TYR A 50 -21.13 5.26 8.63
C TYR A 50 -22.35 6.03 8.14
N GLU A 51 -23.41 5.30 7.82
CA GLU A 51 -24.70 5.85 7.48
C GLU A 51 -25.76 5.26 8.42
N SER A 52 -26.96 5.86 8.44
CA SER A 52 -28.07 5.38 9.27
C SER A 52 -28.45 3.92 9.00
N SER A 53 -28.12 3.39 7.82
CA SER A 53 -28.38 2.02 7.38
C SER A 53 -27.26 1.03 7.70
N GLY A 54 -26.08 1.47 8.15
CA GLY A 54 -25.00 0.55 8.46
C GLY A 54 -23.61 1.16 8.58
N PHE A 55 -22.67 0.28 8.85
CA PHE A 55 -21.25 0.58 8.97
C PHE A 55 -20.48 -0.41 8.10
N TRP A 56 -19.60 0.09 7.25
CA TRP A 56 -18.70 -0.74 6.47
C TRP A 56 -17.31 -0.12 6.44
N VAL A 57 -16.32 -1.00 6.25
CA VAL A 57 -14.91 -0.65 6.21
C VAL A 57 -14.34 -1.18 4.91
N GLU A 58 -13.71 -0.31 4.13
CA GLU A 58 -13.06 -0.66 2.89
C GLU A 58 -11.54 -0.74 3.11
N PHE A 59 -10.98 -1.92 2.82
CA PHE A 59 -9.54 -2.15 2.83
C PHE A 59 -9.03 -2.18 1.40
N ARG A 60 -8.01 -1.38 1.10
CA ARG A 60 -7.30 -1.47 -0.18
C ARG A 60 -6.24 -2.56 -0.08
N LYS A 61 -6.16 -3.39 -1.13
CA LYS A 61 -5.18 -4.49 -1.21
C LYS A 61 -3.77 -3.99 -1.46
N ASP A 62 -3.61 -2.83 -2.07
CA ASP A 62 -2.35 -2.23 -2.49
C ASP A 62 -2.47 -0.70 -2.62
N ILE A 63 -1.34 -0.05 -2.93
CA ILE A 63 -1.23 1.40 -3.16
C ILE A 63 -1.52 1.81 -4.61
N TYR A 64 -1.73 0.89 -5.54
CA TYR A 64 -1.86 1.14 -6.97
C TYR A 64 -3.33 1.37 -7.36
N PHE A 65 -3.89 2.48 -6.86
CA PHE A 65 -5.23 2.94 -7.20
C PHE A 65 -5.21 4.34 -7.85
N PRO A 66 -6.14 4.64 -8.78
CA PRO A 66 -6.07 5.84 -9.61
C PRO A 66 -5.94 7.15 -8.84
N GLU A 67 -6.67 7.30 -7.73
CA GLU A 67 -6.68 8.52 -6.93
C GLU A 67 -5.29 8.83 -6.35
N TYR A 68 -4.62 7.83 -5.78
CA TYR A 68 -3.27 8.00 -5.22
C TYR A 68 -2.23 8.21 -6.32
N LEU A 69 -2.28 7.45 -7.41
CA LEU A 69 -1.32 7.61 -8.51
C LEU A 69 -1.40 9.01 -9.15
N LYS A 70 -2.59 9.63 -9.15
CA LYS A 70 -2.80 10.99 -9.64
C LYS A 70 -2.12 12.04 -8.76
N GLU A 71 -2.05 11.80 -7.45
CA GLU A 71 -1.41 12.71 -6.49
C GLU A 71 0.14 12.69 -6.59
N LEU A 72 0.71 11.63 -7.16
CA LEU A 72 2.17 11.44 -7.27
C LEU A 72 2.82 12.20 -8.43
N GLY A 73 2.03 12.94 -9.24
CA GLY A 73 2.56 13.71 -10.38
C GLY A 73 3.18 12.83 -11.48
N LEU A 74 2.74 11.57 -11.58
CA LEU A 74 3.20 10.64 -12.62
C LEU A 74 2.72 11.10 -14.00
N ASN A 75 3.52 10.80 -15.03
CA ASN A 75 3.04 10.95 -16.40
C ASN A 75 1.99 9.87 -16.74
N GLU A 76 1.23 10.09 -17.82
CA GLU A 76 0.13 9.19 -18.22
C GLU A 76 0.59 7.74 -18.44
N ARG A 77 1.76 7.53 -19.06
CA ARG A 77 2.30 6.19 -19.32
C ARG A 77 2.73 5.47 -18.04
N GLN A 78 3.29 6.21 -17.08
CA GLN A 78 3.68 5.68 -15.78
C GLN A 78 2.44 5.21 -14.99
N ALA A 79 1.41 6.05 -14.92
CA ALA A 79 0.17 5.71 -14.23
C ALA A 79 -0.54 4.51 -14.89
N ASP A 80 -0.69 4.52 -16.22
CA ASP A 80 -1.26 3.40 -16.98
C ASP A 80 -0.46 2.12 -16.78
N ALA A 81 0.89 2.19 -16.78
CA ALA A 81 1.72 1.01 -16.60
C ALA A 81 1.54 0.36 -15.24
N LEU A 82 1.46 1.16 -14.18
CA LEU A 82 1.23 0.63 -12.84
C LEU A 82 -0.14 -0.06 -12.76
N LEU A 83 -1.19 0.51 -13.35
CA LEU A 83 -2.52 -0.11 -13.33
C LEU A 83 -2.60 -1.36 -14.23
N PHE A 84 -1.92 -1.35 -15.37
CA PHE A 84 -1.96 -2.44 -16.34
C PHE A 84 -1.14 -3.66 -15.89
N PHE A 85 0.08 -3.44 -15.39
CA PHE A 85 1.00 -4.52 -15.05
C PHE A 85 0.86 -5.01 -13.61
N LYS A 86 0.06 -4.36 -12.74
CA LYS A 86 -0.04 -4.78 -11.32
C LYS A 86 -0.45 -6.22 -11.11
N GLU A 87 -1.37 -6.74 -11.92
CA GLU A 87 -1.84 -8.13 -11.82
C GLU A 87 -0.74 -9.13 -12.21
N LYS A 88 0.14 -8.73 -13.14
CA LYS A 88 1.34 -9.50 -13.48
C LYS A 88 2.40 -9.41 -12.37
N GLY A 89 2.46 -8.29 -11.65
CA GLY A 89 3.39 -8.05 -10.55
C GLY A 89 4.82 -7.69 -10.98
N GLU A 90 5.10 -7.66 -12.29
CA GLU A 90 6.40 -7.32 -12.86
C GLU A 90 6.27 -6.59 -14.20
N ILE A 91 7.26 -5.76 -14.52
CA ILE A 91 7.42 -5.06 -15.79
C ILE A 91 8.83 -5.31 -16.31
N THR A 92 9.00 -5.59 -17.60
CA THR A 92 10.31 -5.50 -18.26
C THR A 92 10.39 -4.25 -19.14
N THR A 93 11.61 -3.77 -19.40
CA THR A 93 11.82 -2.62 -20.29
C THR A 93 11.24 -2.88 -21.69
N SER A 94 11.38 -4.10 -22.21
CA SER A 94 10.87 -4.47 -23.53
C SER A 94 9.35 -4.46 -23.60
N GLU A 95 8.66 -4.92 -22.56
CA GLU A 95 7.20 -4.85 -22.45
C GLU A 95 6.71 -3.40 -22.39
N TYR A 96 7.38 -2.57 -21.60
CA TYR A 96 7.06 -1.16 -21.48
C TYR A 96 7.25 -0.41 -22.81
N MET A 97 8.38 -0.64 -23.49
CA MET A 97 8.65 -0.05 -24.81
C MET A 97 7.59 -0.47 -25.85
N LYS A 98 7.26 -1.77 -25.88
CA LYS A 98 6.29 -2.31 -26.85
C LYS A 98 4.90 -1.71 -26.64
N ARG A 99 4.47 -1.56 -25.38
CA ARG A 99 3.14 -1.01 -25.05
C ARG A 99 2.99 0.45 -25.48
N TYR A 100 4.00 1.27 -25.25
CA TYR A 100 3.91 2.72 -25.48
C TYR A 100 4.66 3.23 -26.71
N SER A 101 5.25 2.33 -27.49
CA SER A 101 6.01 2.65 -28.71
C SER A 101 7.09 3.73 -28.49
N ILE A 102 7.86 3.58 -27.41
CA ILE A 102 8.92 4.53 -27.03
C ILE A 102 10.32 3.91 -27.14
N ALA A 103 11.32 4.79 -27.24
CA ALA A 103 12.73 4.40 -27.19
C ALA A 103 13.11 3.84 -25.81
N GLU A 104 14.09 2.93 -25.80
CA GLU A 104 14.57 2.25 -24.59
C GLU A 104 15.06 3.22 -23.51
N ARG A 105 15.73 4.31 -23.91
CA ARG A 105 16.19 5.35 -22.99
C ARG A 105 15.03 5.97 -22.23
N THR A 106 13.93 6.28 -22.92
CA THR A 106 12.71 6.84 -22.30
C THR A 106 12.07 5.83 -21.37
N ALA A 107 11.92 4.57 -21.80
CA ALA A 107 11.37 3.50 -20.95
C ALA A 107 12.18 3.31 -19.65
N ARG A 108 13.52 3.28 -19.76
CA ARG A 108 14.39 3.20 -18.58
C ARG A 108 14.25 4.41 -17.67
N ASN A 109 14.15 5.62 -18.22
CA ASN A 109 13.94 6.82 -17.42
C ASN A 109 12.61 6.76 -16.67
N ASP A 110 11.52 6.46 -17.36
CA ASP A 110 10.17 6.35 -16.77
C ASP A 110 10.15 5.29 -15.65
N LEU A 111 10.74 4.11 -15.88
CA LEU A 111 10.81 3.03 -14.88
C LEU A 111 11.75 3.37 -13.70
N ASN A 112 12.84 4.09 -13.94
CA ASN A 112 13.73 4.55 -12.88
C ASN A 112 13.09 5.62 -11.99
N GLU A 113 12.25 6.49 -12.55
CA GLU A 113 11.44 7.43 -11.76
C GLU A 113 10.44 6.68 -10.87
N LEU A 114 9.80 5.63 -11.39
CA LEU A 114 8.92 4.78 -10.58
C LEU A 114 9.65 4.07 -9.44
N ILE A 115 10.92 3.69 -9.63
CA ILE A 115 11.76 3.16 -8.53
C ILE A 115 12.05 4.25 -7.50
N LYS A 116 12.41 5.47 -7.92
CA LYS A 116 12.68 6.59 -7.01
C LYS A 116 11.47 6.93 -6.15
N ASN A 117 10.27 6.81 -6.72
CA ASN A 117 9.00 7.02 -6.03
C ASN A 117 8.56 5.80 -5.17
N LEU A 118 9.40 4.77 -5.02
CA LEU A 118 9.12 3.55 -4.25
C LEU A 118 7.89 2.77 -4.76
N LEU A 119 7.54 2.93 -6.04
CA LEU A 119 6.42 2.22 -6.67
C LEU A 119 6.88 0.91 -7.32
N LEU A 120 8.15 0.82 -7.70
CA LEU A 120 8.76 -0.38 -8.26
C LEU A 120 10.12 -0.68 -7.62
N ILE A 121 10.55 -1.93 -7.68
CA ILE A 121 11.87 -2.39 -7.24
C ILE A 121 12.56 -3.04 -8.44
N ARG A 122 13.83 -2.70 -8.67
CA ARG A 122 14.62 -3.36 -9.70
C ARG A 122 15.15 -4.70 -9.18
N GLU A 123 14.94 -5.76 -9.93
CA GLU A 123 15.50 -7.09 -9.67
C GLU A 123 16.25 -7.60 -10.90
N GLY A 124 17.39 -8.27 -10.67
CA GLY A 124 18.18 -8.92 -11.72
C GLY A 124 19.32 -8.08 -12.30
N GLU A 125 20.21 -8.77 -13.01
CA GLU A 125 21.38 -8.19 -13.67
C GLU A 125 21.17 -8.09 -15.18
N THR A 126 21.59 -6.95 -15.74
CA THR A 126 21.72 -6.73 -17.19
C THR A 126 20.46 -7.12 -17.99
N ASN A 127 20.50 -8.19 -18.78
CA ASN A 127 19.42 -8.63 -19.68
C ASN A 127 18.26 -9.33 -18.98
N LEU A 128 18.39 -9.67 -17.69
CA LEU A 128 17.34 -10.26 -16.87
C LEU A 128 16.68 -9.22 -15.95
N THR A 129 16.92 -7.93 -16.20
CA THR A 129 16.34 -6.85 -15.40
C THR A 129 14.81 -6.88 -15.47
N LYS A 130 14.19 -7.02 -14.31
CA LYS A 130 12.75 -6.88 -14.10
C LYS A 130 12.47 -5.78 -13.08
N TYR A 131 11.28 -5.20 -13.16
CA TYR A 131 10.80 -4.17 -12.25
C TYR A 131 9.57 -4.73 -11.53
N LEU A 132 9.69 -5.01 -10.23
CA LEU A 132 8.67 -5.63 -9.40
C LEU A 132 7.83 -4.59 -8.66
N PHE A 133 6.55 -4.88 -8.45
CA PHE A 133 5.67 -4.03 -7.64
C PHE A 133 5.95 -4.22 -6.14
N TYR A 134 5.99 -3.11 -5.40
CA TYR A 134 6.36 -3.00 -3.98
C TYR A 134 5.49 -3.88 -3.05
N ASN A 135 4.23 -4.09 -3.40
CA ASN A 135 3.28 -4.79 -2.54
C ASN A 135 3.19 -6.32 -2.79
N THR A 136 3.84 -6.81 -3.84
CA THR A 136 3.90 -8.24 -4.20
C THR A 136 5.14 -8.93 -3.65
N ALA A 137 6.14 -8.19 -3.19
CA ALA A 137 7.37 -8.75 -2.64
C ALA A 137 7.94 -7.86 -1.51
N LEU A 138 7.92 -8.40 -0.29
CA LEU A 138 8.74 -8.03 0.87
C LEU A 138 8.23 -6.91 1.81
N PRO A 139 7.45 -7.31 2.86
CA PRO A 139 7.27 -6.54 4.09
C PRO A 139 8.60 -6.19 4.84
N LYS A 140 9.72 -6.83 4.47
CA LYS A 140 11.02 -6.64 5.13
C LYS A 140 11.77 -5.39 4.66
N LEU A 141 11.60 -4.97 3.40
CA LEU A 141 12.32 -3.82 2.84
C LEU A 141 11.76 -2.47 3.32
N LEU A 142 10.44 -2.37 3.52
CA LEU A 142 9.83 -1.17 4.08
C LEU A 142 10.32 -0.89 5.51
N LYS A 143 10.48 -1.94 6.34
CA LYS A 143 11.09 -1.83 7.68
C LYS A 143 12.56 -1.41 7.64
N PHE A 144 13.31 -1.79 6.61
CA PHE A 144 14.69 -1.35 6.42
C PHE A 144 14.76 0.12 6.00
N TYR A 145 13.92 0.53 5.03
CA TYR A 145 13.89 1.90 4.49
C TYR A 145 13.35 2.94 5.49
N GLN A 146 12.34 2.57 6.29
CA GLN A 146 11.82 3.41 7.36
C GLN A 146 12.83 3.58 8.51
N ARG A 147 13.62 2.54 8.83
CA ARG A 147 14.72 2.63 9.81
C ARG A 147 15.85 3.55 9.36
N THR A 148 16.21 3.53 8.08
CA THR A 148 17.28 4.38 7.56
C THR A 148 16.87 5.85 7.47
N ASN A 149 15.61 6.17 7.15
CA ASN A 149 15.15 7.56 7.09
C ASN A 149 14.88 8.18 8.47
N HIS A 150 14.49 7.40 9.48
CA HIS A 150 14.38 7.94 10.84
C HIS A 150 15.75 8.29 11.45
N ALA A 151 16.84 7.72 10.95
CA ALA A 151 18.20 8.06 11.36
C ALA A 151 18.75 9.33 10.69
N ILE A 152 18.16 9.77 9.56
CA ILE A 152 18.62 10.95 8.80
C ILE A 152 17.90 12.24 9.24
N ASN A 153 16.68 12.14 9.79
CA ASN A 153 15.91 13.29 10.30
C ASN A 153 16.07 13.53 11.82
N ALA A 154 17.14 13.00 12.43
CA ALA A 154 17.46 13.18 13.86
C ALA A 154 18.63 14.14 14.12
N TYR A 155 19.04 14.93 13.11
CA TYR A 155 20.04 15.99 13.20
C TYR A 155 19.50 17.30 12.65
#